data_AF-A0A2M7RU62-F1
#
_entry.id   AF-A0A2M7RU62-F1
#
_cell.length_a   1.000
_cell.length_b   1.000
_cell.length_c   1.000
_cell.angle_alpha   90.00
_cell.angle_beta   90.00
_cell.angle_gamma   90.00
#
_symmetry.space_group_name_H-M   'P 1'
#
loop_
_entity.id
_entity.type
_entity.pdbx_description
1 polymer ?
#
loop_
_entity_poly.entity_id
_entity_poly.type
_entity_poly.pdbx_seq_one_letter_code
_entity_poly.pdbx_strand_id
1 'polypeptide(L)' 'DLIFYKSDKSDRWWMDIPYPIHSKIKYERHLLVPCSYKDYQTASNNEMPDKWWQTFQKLI' A
#
# COMPACT_ATOMS: atom_id res chain seq x y z
N ASP A 1 0.18 10.99 -2.13
CA ASP A 1 1.47 10.29 -2.12
C ASP A 1 1.29 8.87 -1.61
N LEU A 2 1.76 7.88 -2.37
CA LEU A 2 1.86 6.48 -1.93
C LEU A 2 3.23 6.28 -1.27
N ILE A 3 3.25 5.73 -0.05
CA ILE A 3 4.50 5.47 0.66
C ILE A 3 4.89 4.01 0.45
N PHE A 4 6.13 3.78 0.00
CA PHE A 4 6.71 2.45 -0.18
C PHE A 4 7.89 2.26 0.75
N TYR A 5 8.00 1.07 1.35
CA TYR A 5 9.11 0.66 2.19
C TYR A 5 9.81 -0.55 1.59
N LYS A 6 11.14 -0.50 1.49
CA LYS A 6 11.97 -1.63 1.08
C LYS A 6 12.76 -2.13 2.28
N SER A 7 12.74 -3.45 2.49
CA SER A 7 13.66 -4.12 3.42
C SER A 7 14.95 -4.52 2.70
N ASP A 8 16.08 -3.93 3.06
CA ASP A 8 17.38 -4.29 2.47
C ASP A 8 17.89 -5.69 2.87
N LYS A 9 17.32 -6.28 3.93
CA LYS A 9 17.74 -7.61 4.39
C LYS A 9 17.03 -8.75 3.66
N SER A 10 15.82 -8.52 3.17
CA SER A 10 14.96 -9.56 2.61
C SER A 10 14.43 -9.22 1.21
N ASP A 11 14.85 -8.09 0.65
CA ASP A 11 14.35 -7.48 -0.59
C ASP A 11 12.82 -7.44 -0.68
N ARG A 12 12.15 -7.38 0.47
CA ARG A 12 10.69 -7.36 0.55
C ARG A 12 10.22 -5.91 0.49
N TRP A 13 9.26 -5.66 -0.39
CA TRP A 13 8.65 -4.35 -0.54
C TRP A 13 7.32 -4.31 0.19
N TRP A 14 7.00 -3.14 0.71
CA TRP A 14 5.76 -2.83 1.39
C TRP A 14 5.20 -1.52 0.85
N MET A 15 3.89 -1.40 0.88
CA MET A 15 3.18 -0.21 0.43
C MET A 15 2.14 0.15 1.48
N ASP A 16 2.05 1.43 1.81
CA ASP A 16 1.07 1.96 2.73
C ASP A 16 -0.27 2.24 2.02
N ILE A 17 -1.36 1.79 2.63
CA ILE A 17 -2.73 2.06 2.20
C ILE A 17 -3.45 2.84 3.31
N PRO A 18 -3.92 4.06 3.03
CA PRO A 18 -4.73 4.83 3.96
C PRO A 18 -6.12 4.18 4.11
N TYR A 19 -6.60 4.08 5.35
CA TYR A 19 -7.97 3.65 5.61
C TYR A 19 -8.98 4.74 5.25
N PRO A 20 -10.14 4.38 4.68
CA PRO A 20 -11.24 5.33 4.53
C PRO A 20 -11.72 5.79 5.92
N ILE A 21 -11.64 7.10 6.16
CA ILE A 21 -11.90 7.84 7.41
C ILE A 21 -13.31 7.62 8.00
N HIS A 22 -14.19 6.91 7.27
CA HIS A 22 -15.59 6.73 7.63
C HIS A 22 -15.86 5.71 8.75
N SER A 23 -14.85 4.92 9.14
CA SER A 23 -14.97 3.99 10.26
C SER A 23 -14.33 4.63 11.51
N LYS A 24 -15.13 4.86 12.55
CA LYS A 24 -14.76 5.44 13.86
C LYS A 24 -13.72 4.59 14.61
N ILE A 25 -12.53 4.43 14.06
CA ILE A 25 -11.45 3.66 14.66
C ILE A 25 -10.40 4.67 15.12
N LYS A 26 -10.22 4.72 16.43
CA LYS A 26 -9.32 5.61 17.19
C LYS A 26 -7.83 5.50 16.81
N TYR A 27 -7.51 4.68 15.79
CA TYR A 27 -6.18 4.38 15.31
C TYR A 27 -6.20 4.41 13.79
N GLU A 28 -5.64 5.47 13.21
CA GLU A 28 -5.28 5.56 11.78
C GLU A 28 -4.19 4.51 11.49
N ARG A 29 -4.58 3.24 11.44
CA ARG A 29 -3.66 2.14 11.21
C ARG A 29 -3.38 2.04 9.73
N HIS A 30 -2.37 2.77 9.28
CA HIS A 30 -1.65 2.53 8.03
C HIS A 30 -1.56 1.03 7.74
N LEU A 31 -2.17 0.56 6.65
CA LEU A 31 -2.12 -0.85 6.28
C LEU A 31 -0.90 -1.06 5.38
N LEU A 32 0.09 -1.79 5.87
CA LEU A 32 1.26 -2.16 5.08
C LEU A 32 0.98 -3.46 4.32
N VAL A 33 0.92 -3.37 3.00
CA VAL A 33 0.74 -4.54 2.12
C VAL A 33 2.07 -4.95 1.51
N PRO A 34 2.42 -6.24 1.55
CA PRO A 34 3.61 -6.72 0.86
C PRO A 34 3.43 -6.56 -0.65
N CYS A 35 4.31 -5.80 -1.26
CA CYS A 35 4.38 -5.64 -2.71
C CYS A 35 5.73 -6.14 -3.22
N SER A 36 5.89 -6.09 -4.54
CA SER A 36 7.14 -6.39 -5.23
C SER A 36 7.72 -5.10 -5.82
N TYR A 37 9.01 -5.11 -6.16
CA TYR A 37 9.63 -3.97 -6.85
C TYR A 37 8.91 -3.60 -8.15
N LYS A 38 8.33 -4.59 -8.84
CA LYS A 38 7.54 -4.37 -10.06
C LYS A 38 6.30 -3.52 -9.77
N ASP A 39 5.62 -3.78 -8.65
CA ASP A 39 4.44 -3.00 -8.25
C ASP A 39 4.83 -1.55 -7.92
N TYR A 40 5.98 -1.33 -7.28
CA TYR A 40 6.54 0.01 -7.07
C TYR A 40 6.85 0.72 -8.38
N GLN A 41 7.46 0.03 -9.35
CA GLN A 41 7.76 0.61 -10.66
C GLN A 41 6.48 1.02 -11.41
N THR A 42 5.44 0.19 -11.36
CA THR A 42 4.11 0.50 -11.90
C THR A 42 3.51 1.73 -11.20
N ALA A 43 3.54 1.78 -9.87
CA ALA A 43 3.10 2.95 -9.11
C ALA A 43 3.86 4.23 -9.47
N SER A 44 5.18 4.12 -9.68
CA SER A 44 6.03 5.23 -10.11
C SER A 44 5.75 5.69 -11.53
N ASN A 45 5.12 4.86 -12.37
CA ASN A 45 4.71 5.19 -13.73
C ASN A 45 3.31 5.84 -13.80
N ASN A 46 2.77 6.31 -12.68
CA ASN A 46 1.39 6.81 -12.53
C ASN A 46 0.30 5.75 -12.74
N GLU A 47 0.64 4.47 -12.74
CA GLU A 47 -0.33 3.38 -12.78
C GLU A 47 -0.58 2.86 -11.36
N MET A 48 -1.82 2.92 -10.88
CA MET A 48 -2.18 2.38 -9.59
C MET A 48 -2.00 0.85 -9.58
N PRO A 49 -1.19 0.27 -8.69
CA PRO A 49 -1.00 -1.18 -8.65
C PRO A 49 -2.30 -1.89 -8.28
N ASP A 50 -2.64 -2.95 -9.01
CA ASP A 50 -3.85 -3.75 -8.74
C ASP A 50 -3.91 -4.23 -7.29
N LYS A 51 -2.77 -4.55 -6.67
CA LYS A 51 -2.71 -4.94 -5.26
C LYS A 51 -3.18 -3.83 -4.33
N TRP A 52 -2.78 -2.59 -4.60
CA TRP A 52 -3.23 -1.43 -3.81
C TRP A 52 -4.74 -1.32 -3.92
N TRP A 53 -5.26 -1.31 -5.14
CA TRP A 53 -6.69 -1.16 -5.41
C TRP A 53 -7.52 -2.30 -4.81
N GLN A 54 -7.10 -3.55 -5.00
CA GLN A 54 -7.77 -4.72 -4.40
C GLN A 54 -7.79 -4.67 -2.88
N THR A 55 -6.70 -4.22 -2.25
CA THR A 55 -6.65 -4.11 -0.80
C THR A 55 -7.53 -2.98 -0.31
N PHE A 56 -7.49 -1.82 -0.95
CA PHE A 56 -8.35 -0.68 -0.66
C PHE A 56 -9.84 -1.02 -0.82
N GLN A 57 -10.21 -1.75 -1.88
CA GLN A 57 -11.58 -2.19 -2.11
C GLN A 57 -12.09 -3.18 -1.06
N LYS A 58 -11.21 -3.94 -0.40
CA LYS A 58 -11.59 -4.79 0.75
C LYS A 58 -11.78 -4.00 2.05
N LEU A 59 -11.28 -2.77 2.12
CA LEU A 59 -11.41 -1.90 3.28
C LEU A 59 -12.66 -1.00 3.23
N ILE A 60 -13.25 -0.84 2.04
CA ILE A 60 -14.55 -0.19 1.81
C ILE A 60 -15.66 -1.22 2.04
#